data_AF-A0AAI8AAJ4-F1
#
_entry.id   AF-A0AAI8AAJ4-F1
#
_cell.length_a   1.000
_cell.length_b   1.000
_cell.length_c   1.000
_cell.angle_alpha   90.00
_cell.angle_beta   90.00
_cell.angle_gamma   90.00
#
_symmetry.space_group_name_H-M   'P 1'
#
loop_
_entity.id
_entity.type
_entity.pdbx_description
1 polymer ?
#
loop_
_entity_poly.entity_id
_entity_poly.type
_entity_poly.pdbx_seq_one_letter_code
_entity_poly.pdbx_strand_id
1 'polypeptide(L)'
;MNIIVDSPIDITEIEKGLYYTRKYHASQMRQSGDPYYSHPIEVAIMLTDFTALEAPKLYKSYMINVALLHDTIEEDTILTHADISKIFDKNIADSVERLTRIKPYGKISSGEMLTLQNKKKYFKQSVYAISFFNFKIIQNKKIN
;
A
#
# COMPACT_ATOMS: atom_id res chain seq x y z
N MET A 1 -32.18 -17.58 -5.63
CA MET A 1 -31.76 -16.97 -4.35
C MET A 1 -30.42 -16.31 -4.63
N ASN A 2 -30.39 -15.00 -4.88
CA ASN A 2 -29.14 -14.31 -5.17
C ASN A 2 -28.36 -14.15 -3.86
N ILE A 3 -27.33 -14.97 -3.70
CA ILE A 3 -26.33 -14.73 -2.67
C ILE A 3 -25.52 -13.53 -3.17
N ILE A 4 -25.86 -12.34 -2.68
CA ILE A 4 -24.93 -11.22 -2.71
C ILE A 4 -23.80 -11.62 -1.79
N VAL A 5 -22.74 -12.19 -2.37
CA VAL A 5 -21.47 -12.32 -1.66
C VAL A 5 -20.92 -10.90 -1.61
N ASP A 6 -20.96 -10.27 -0.44
CA ASP A 6 -20.26 -9.01 -0.20
C ASP A 6 -18.78 -9.27 -0.47
N SER A 7 -18.34 -8.89 -1.68
CA SER A 7 -16.94 -8.98 -2.07
C SER A 7 -16.13 -8.11 -1.11
N PRO A 8 -15.06 -8.63 -0.49
CA PRO A 8 -14.19 -7.80 0.34
C PRO A 8 -13.42 -6.77 -0.52
N ILE A 9 -13.50 -6.87 -1.85
CA ILE A 9 -12.97 -5.95 -2.84
C ILE A 9 -14.11 -5.22 -3.54
N ASP A 10 -14.16 -3.90 -3.38
CA ASP A 10 -14.93 -2.97 -4.22
C ASP A 10 -14.01 -2.45 -5.33
N ILE A 11 -14.28 -2.89 -6.56
CA ILE A 11 -13.49 -2.53 -7.75
C ILE A 11 -13.49 -1.01 -7.98
N THR A 12 -14.61 -0.33 -7.70
CA THR A 12 -14.75 1.13 -7.83
C THR A 12 -13.78 1.87 -6.90
N GLU A 13 -13.58 1.34 -5.69
CA GLU A 13 -12.63 1.88 -4.72
C GLU A 13 -11.19 1.71 -5.21
N ILE A 14 -10.87 0.61 -5.89
CA ILE A 14 -9.54 0.33 -6.45
C ILE A 14 -9.25 1.16 -7.70
N GLU A 15 -10.21 1.31 -8.62
CA GLU A 15 -10.08 2.17 -9.80
C GLU A 15 -9.81 3.62 -9.40
N LYS A 16 -10.48 4.08 -8.34
CA LYS A 16 -10.21 5.36 -7.69
C LYS A 16 -8.79 5.41 -7.12
N GLY A 17 -8.35 4.40 -6.38
CA GLY A 17 -6.96 4.28 -5.90
C GLY A 17 -5.93 4.41 -7.04
N LEU A 18 -6.14 3.69 -8.14
CA LEU A 18 -5.29 3.73 -9.34
C LEU A 18 -5.27 5.12 -10.01
N TYR A 19 -6.42 5.78 -10.14
CA TYR A 19 -6.49 7.15 -10.65
C TYR A 19 -5.69 8.12 -9.78
N TYR A 20 -5.86 8.08 -8.46
CA TYR A 20 -5.16 8.95 -7.52
C TYR A 20 -3.65 8.70 -7.53
N THR A 21 -3.22 7.43 -7.55
CA THR A 21 -1.80 7.03 -7.68
C THR A 21 -1.17 7.60 -8.94
N ARG A 22 -1.83 7.42 -10.10
CA ARG A 22 -1.34 7.96 -11.37
C ARG A 22 -1.29 9.48 -11.37
N LYS A 23 -2.33 10.15 -10.83
CA LYS A 23 -2.43 11.61 -10.78
C LYS A 23 -1.28 12.25 -9.99
N TYR A 24 -0.95 11.74 -8.81
CA TYR A 24 0.04 12.36 -7.93
C TYR A 24 1.49 11.94 -8.21
N HIS A 25 1.69 10.84 -8.94
CA HIS A 25 3.02 10.41 -9.42
C HIS A 25 3.22 10.60 -10.94
N ALA A 26 2.36 11.39 -11.62
CA ALA A 26 2.37 11.54 -13.08
C ALA A 26 3.66 12.16 -13.65
N SER A 27 4.25 13.11 -12.90
CA SER A 27 5.46 13.85 -13.27
C SER A 27 6.75 13.22 -12.74
N GLN A 28 6.64 12.16 -11.93
CA GLN A 28 7.77 11.53 -11.25
C GLN A 28 8.26 10.30 -12.04
N MET A 29 9.58 10.10 -12.07
CA MET A 29 10.24 9.00 -12.79
C MET A 29 11.07 8.14 -11.83
N ARG A 30 11.07 6.83 -12.02
CA ARG A 30 11.98 5.88 -11.33
C ARG A 30 13.37 6.00 -11.95
N GLN A 31 14.41 5.61 -11.21
CA GLN A 31 15.79 5.55 -11.73
C GLN A 31 15.94 4.68 -12.99
N SER A 32 15.04 3.72 -13.21
CA SER A 32 14.97 2.89 -14.43
C SER A 32 14.40 3.61 -15.67
N GLY A 33 13.90 4.84 -15.53
CA GLY A 33 13.22 5.57 -16.61
C GLY A 33 11.71 5.26 -16.74
N ASP A 34 11.16 4.38 -15.90
CA ASP A 34 9.71 4.13 -15.84
C ASP A 34 8.99 5.25 -15.06
N PRO A 35 7.73 5.58 -15.37
CA PRO A 35 6.91 6.45 -14.52
C PRO A 35 6.77 5.92 -13.08
N TYR A 36 6.83 6.80 -12.07
CA TYR A 36 6.86 6.42 -10.66
C TYR A 36 5.60 5.69 -10.20
N TYR A 37 4.43 6.02 -10.74
CA TYR A 37 3.17 5.33 -10.42
C TYR A 37 3.22 3.81 -10.66
N SER A 38 4.17 3.30 -11.47
CA SER A 38 4.38 1.86 -11.62
C SER A 38 4.80 1.18 -10.31
N HIS A 39 5.49 1.88 -9.41
CA HIS A 39 5.98 1.30 -8.15
C HIS A 39 4.86 0.98 -7.13
N PRO A 40 3.96 1.92 -6.75
CA PRO A 40 2.86 1.56 -5.85
C PRO A 40 1.90 0.50 -6.44
N ILE A 41 1.75 0.46 -7.77
CA ILE A 41 1.00 -0.60 -8.46
C ILE A 41 1.70 -1.96 -8.30
N GLU A 42 3.01 -2.04 -8.49
CA GLU A 42 3.84 -3.24 -8.29
C GLU A 42 3.76 -3.75 -6.83
N VAL A 43 3.76 -2.85 -5.84
CA VAL A 43 3.53 -3.18 -4.42
C VAL A 43 2.12 -3.74 -4.19
N ALA A 44 1.09 -3.10 -4.76
CA ALA A 44 -0.30 -3.51 -4.60
C ALA A 44 -0.59 -4.89 -5.22
N ILE A 45 0.04 -5.22 -6.36
CA ILE A 45 -0.05 -6.55 -6.99
C ILE A 45 0.57 -7.62 -6.08
N MET A 46 1.82 -7.47 -5.65
CA MET A 46 2.44 -8.48 -4.77
C MET A 46 1.72 -8.65 -3.42
N LEU A 47 1.18 -7.55 -2.87
CA LEU A 47 0.34 -7.62 -1.68
C LEU A 47 -0.95 -8.42 -1.94
N THR A 48 -1.56 -8.22 -3.10
CA THR A 48 -2.78 -8.94 -3.53
C THR A 48 -2.50 -10.43 -3.64
N ASP A 49 -1.46 -10.82 -4.40
CA ASP A 49 -1.07 -12.22 -4.59
C ASP A 49 -0.77 -12.92 -3.26
N PHE A 50 -0.01 -12.26 -2.39
CA PHE A 50 0.33 -12.78 -1.06
C PHE A 50 -0.90 -12.89 -0.15
N THR A 51 -1.75 -11.85 -0.09
CA THR A 51 -2.91 -11.87 0.81
C THR A 51 -4.02 -12.81 0.33
N ALA A 52 -4.16 -13.04 -0.97
CA ALA A 52 -5.10 -14.04 -1.51
C ALA A 52 -4.77 -15.47 -1.06
N LEU A 53 -3.48 -15.79 -0.90
CA LEU A 53 -3.01 -17.14 -0.54
C LEU A 53 -2.74 -17.29 0.97
N GLU A 54 -1.88 -16.44 1.52
CA GLU A 54 -1.28 -16.61 2.86
C GLU A 54 -2.05 -15.87 3.96
N ALA A 55 -2.79 -14.81 3.62
CA ALA A 55 -3.52 -14.00 4.58
C ALA A 55 -4.89 -13.49 4.10
N PRO A 56 -5.87 -14.37 3.74
CA PRO A 56 -7.14 -13.95 3.13
C PRO A 56 -7.96 -12.93 3.94
N LYS A 57 -7.75 -12.86 5.27
CA LYS A 57 -8.38 -11.85 6.15
C LYS A 57 -7.92 -10.42 5.87
N LEU A 58 -6.77 -10.24 5.24
CA LEU A 58 -6.22 -8.97 4.79
C LEU A 58 -6.63 -8.65 3.34
N TYR A 59 -7.15 -9.60 2.56
CA TYR A 59 -7.55 -9.36 1.18
C TYR A 59 -8.83 -8.50 1.13
N LYS A 60 -8.66 -7.17 1.09
CA LYS A 60 -9.73 -6.15 1.20
C LYS A 60 -9.38 -4.87 0.42
N SER A 61 -10.36 -4.11 -0.05
CA SER A 61 -10.14 -2.83 -0.76
C SER A 61 -9.19 -1.90 -0.02
N TYR A 62 -9.44 -1.74 1.29
CA TYR A 62 -8.62 -0.97 2.23
C TYR A 62 -7.12 -1.24 2.08
N MET A 63 -6.73 -2.52 1.96
CA MET A 63 -5.32 -2.91 1.86
C MET A 63 -4.68 -2.47 0.56
N ILE A 64 -5.40 -2.68 -0.54
CA ILE A 64 -4.94 -2.35 -1.88
C ILE A 64 -4.84 -0.83 -2.02
N ASN A 65 -5.82 -0.08 -1.51
CA ASN A 65 -5.80 1.38 -1.55
C ASN A 65 -4.70 2.01 -0.68
N VAL A 66 -4.40 1.46 0.51
CA VAL A 66 -3.23 1.90 1.28
C VAL A 66 -1.92 1.60 0.52
N ALA A 67 -1.81 0.45 -0.16
CA ALA A 67 -0.63 0.10 -0.95
C ALA A 67 -0.45 1.00 -2.18
N LEU A 68 -1.53 1.31 -2.90
CA LEU A 68 -1.54 2.22 -4.04
C LEU A 68 -1.16 3.65 -3.63
N LEU A 69 -1.59 4.09 -2.45
CA LEU A 69 -1.36 5.46 -1.97
C LEU A 69 -0.10 5.63 -1.09
N HIS A 70 0.67 4.58 -0.80
CA HIS A 70 1.65 4.63 0.30
C HIS A 70 2.74 5.70 0.19
N ASP A 71 3.19 6.00 -1.03
CA ASP A 71 4.19 7.04 -1.34
C ASP A 71 3.54 8.39 -1.76
N THR A 72 2.21 8.52 -1.69
CA THR A 72 1.51 9.72 -2.19
C THR A 72 1.49 10.89 -1.20
N ILE A 73 1.90 10.69 0.06
CA ILE A 73 2.25 11.76 1.00
C ILE A 73 3.78 11.77 1.10
N GLU A 74 4.43 12.61 0.30
CA GLU A 74 5.87 12.83 0.27
C GLU A 74 6.16 14.32 0.03
N GLU A 75 7.41 14.77 0.22
CA GLU A 75 7.78 16.18 0.14
C GLU A 75 7.48 16.82 -1.24
N ASP A 76 7.50 16.02 -2.31
CA ASP A 76 7.22 16.43 -3.68
C ASP A 76 5.75 16.25 -4.11
N THR A 77 4.84 15.87 -3.20
CA THR A 77 3.40 15.67 -3.51
C THR A 77 2.49 16.62 -2.72
N ILE A 78 1.53 17.23 -3.42
CA ILE A 78 0.56 18.15 -2.81
C ILE A 78 -0.61 17.46 -2.08
N LEU A 79 -0.63 16.12 -2.04
CA LEU A 79 -1.74 15.36 -1.45
C LEU A 79 -1.54 15.22 0.06
N THR A 80 -2.46 15.74 0.86
CA THR A 80 -2.35 15.71 2.33
C THR A 80 -3.15 14.56 2.95
N HIS A 81 -2.84 14.22 4.21
CA HIS A 81 -3.67 13.32 5.04
C HIS A 81 -5.14 13.76 5.08
N ALA A 82 -5.39 15.07 5.16
CA ALA A 82 -6.73 15.63 5.21
C ALA A 82 -7.49 15.44 3.88
N ASP A 83 -6.79 15.41 2.75
CA ASP A 83 -7.39 15.12 1.45
C ASP A 83 -7.67 13.62 1.31
N ILE A 84 -6.71 12.75 1.63
CA ILE A 84 -6.95 11.29 1.61
C ILE A 84 -8.13 10.92 2.54
N SER A 85 -8.23 11.55 3.71
CA SER A 85 -9.34 11.36 4.66
C SER A 85 -10.71 11.72 4.09
N LYS A 86 -10.78 12.72 3.19
CA LYS A 86 -12.02 13.15 2.50
C LYS A 86 -12.30 12.30 1.25
N ILE A 87 -11.25 11.89 0.54
CA ILE A 87 -11.36 11.17 -0.72
C ILE A 87 -11.72 9.70 -0.46
N PHE A 88 -11.06 9.04 0.49
CA PHE A 88 -11.25 7.64 0.81
C PHE A 88 -11.91 7.50 2.19
N ASP A 89 -11.11 7.31 3.24
CA ASP A 89 -11.55 7.43 4.64
C ASP A 89 -10.36 7.80 5.54
N LYS A 90 -10.64 8.08 6.82
CA LYS A 90 -9.60 8.38 7.82
C LYS A 90 -8.65 7.20 8.07
N ASN A 91 -9.11 5.95 7.95
CA ASN A 91 -8.29 4.78 8.25
C ASN A 91 -7.21 4.57 7.17
N ILE A 92 -7.50 4.91 5.91
CA ILE A 92 -6.57 4.85 4.79
C ILE A 92 -5.54 5.96 4.97
N ALA A 93 -5.99 7.20 5.22
CA ALA A 93 -5.10 8.33 5.50
C ALA A 93 -4.16 8.08 6.69
N ASP A 94 -4.70 7.58 7.81
CA ASP A 94 -3.91 7.21 9.00
C ASP A 94 -2.88 6.10 8.73
N SER A 95 -3.11 5.22 7.75
CA SER A 95 -2.15 4.17 7.36
C SER A 95 -1.10 4.68 6.38
N VAL A 96 -1.48 5.48 5.38
CA VAL A 96 -0.55 6.11 4.43
C VAL A 96 0.42 7.02 5.18
N GLU A 97 -0.07 7.90 6.05
CA GLU A 97 0.79 8.78 6.86
C GLU A 97 1.76 7.99 7.77
N ARG A 98 1.33 6.83 8.29
CA ARG A 98 2.22 5.94 9.04
C ARG A 98 3.30 5.33 8.17
N LEU A 99 2.99 4.96 6.92
CA LEU A 99 3.95 4.43 5.96
C LEU A 99 5.00 5.50 5.62
N THR A 100 4.58 6.72 5.27
CA THR A 100 5.47 7.88 5.07
C THR A 100 6.41 8.11 6.27
N ARG A 101 5.89 8.01 7.50
CA ARG A 101 6.69 8.20 8.73
C ARG A 101 7.69 7.05 8.99
N ILE A 102 7.55 5.89 8.34
CA ILE A 102 8.47 4.75 8.42
C ILE A 102 9.47 4.83 7.23
N LYS A 103 10.23 5.94 7.14
CA LYS A 103 11.35 6.07 6.19
C LYS A 103 12.49 5.06 6.53
N PRO A 104 13.33 4.65 5.55
CA PRO A 104 13.83 3.25 5.44
C PRO A 104 15.00 2.83 6.35
N TYR A 105 15.19 3.49 7.50
CA TYR A 105 16.25 3.14 8.45
C TYR A 105 15.84 2.08 9.49
N GLY A 106 14.54 1.83 9.65
CA GLY A 106 14.03 0.70 10.43
C GLY A 106 14.11 -0.60 9.66
N LYS A 107 15.21 -1.36 9.79
CA LYS A 107 15.24 -2.78 9.40
C LYS A 107 14.23 -3.55 10.26
N ILE A 108 12.99 -3.70 9.79
CA ILE A 108 12.01 -4.58 10.44
C ILE A 108 12.50 -6.01 10.25
N SER A 109 12.98 -6.60 11.33
CA SER A 109 13.52 -7.96 11.30
C SER A 109 12.39 -8.97 11.02
N SER A 110 12.72 -10.12 10.44
CA SER A 110 11.75 -11.22 10.28
C SER A 110 11.15 -11.67 11.63
N GLY A 111 11.89 -11.49 12.74
CA GLY A 111 11.40 -11.74 14.10
C GLY A 111 10.40 -10.69 14.61
N GLU A 112 10.57 -9.41 14.26
CA GLU A 112 9.54 -8.38 14.48
C GLU A 112 8.29 -8.68 13.64
N MET A 113 8.47 -9.02 12.36
CA MET A 113 7.35 -9.39 11.48
C MET A 113 6.53 -10.54 12.09
N LEU A 114 7.19 -11.59 12.59
CA LEU A 114 6.55 -12.74 13.25
C LEU A 114 5.85 -12.36 14.57
N THR A 115 6.47 -11.53 15.42
CA THR A 115 5.84 -11.06 16.67
C THR A 115 4.67 -10.08 16.42
N LEU A 116 4.65 -9.41 15.27
CA LEU A 116 3.56 -8.53 14.83
C LEU A 116 2.44 -9.30 14.13
N GLN A 117 2.72 -10.43 13.46
CA GLN A 117 1.71 -11.41 13.05
C GLN A 117 0.96 -11.98 14.26
N ASN A 118 1.67 -12.30 15.34
CA ASN A 118 1.07 -12.81 16.59
C ASN A 118 0.18 -11.76 17.30
N LYS A 119 0.51 -10.46 17.20
CA LYS A 119 -0.34 -9.37 17.71
C LYS A 119 -1.45 -9.06 16.71
N LYS A 120 -2.63 -9.69 16.89
CA LYS A 120 -3.87 -9.62 16.07
C LYS A 120 -4.49 -8.21 15.85
N LYS A 121 -3.71 -7.20 15.45
CA LYS A 121 -4.21 -5.88 15.04
C LYS A 121 -3.96 -5.73 13.53
N TYR A 122 -4.97 -6.06 12.74
CA TYR A 122 -4.90 -6.08 11.26
C TYR A 122 -4.29 -4.79 10.67
N PHE A 123 -4.66 -3.62 11.22
CA PHE A 123 -4.11 -2.30 10.87
C PHE A 123 -2.59 -2.13 11.08
N LYS A 124 -1.94 -2.97 11.88
CA LYS A 124 -0.48 -3.00 11.96
C LYS A 124 0.09 -3.93 10.89
N GLN A 125 -0.48 -5.12 10.77
CA GLN A 125 -0.06 -6.15 9.81
C GLN A 125 -0.13 -5.63 8.37
N SER A 126 -1.12 -4.79 8.07
CA SER A 126 -1.29 -4.06 6.81
C SER A 126 -0.05 -3.22 6.42
N VAL A 127 0.30 -2.27 7.29
CA VAL A 127 1.43 -1.34 7.13
C VAL A 127 2.74 -2.12 6.98
N TYR A 128 2.93 -3.17 7.77
CA TYR A 128 4.14 -4.00 7.71
C TYR A 128 4.25 -4.83 6.43
N ALA A 129 3.15 -5.38 5.92
CA ALA A 129 3.15 -6.10 4.64
C ALA A 129 3.52 -5.17 3.47
N ILE A 130 2.95 -3.96 3.43
CA ILE A 130 3.26 -2.95 2.41
C ILE A 130 4.74 -2.52 2.50
N SER A 131 5.24 -2.23 3.71
CA SER A 131 6.64 -1.87 3.94
C SER A 131 7.60 -2.99 3.48
N PHE A 132 7.25 -4.26 3.72
CA PHE A 132 8.02 -5.42 3.29
C PHE A 132 8.09 -5.54 1.75
N PHE A 133 6.95 -5.39 1.06
CA PHE A 133 6.93 -5.46 -0.41
C PHE A 133 7.60 -4.26 -1.08
N ASN A 134 7.46 -3.04 -0.54
CA ASN A 134 8.23 -1.88 -1.01
C ASN A 134 9.75 -2.17 -0.90
N PHE A 135 10.23 -2.58 0.29
CA PHE A 135 11.65 -2.94 0.47
C PHE A 135 12.12 -4.02 -0.51
N LYS A 136 11.31 -5.04 -0.80
CA LYS A 136 11.64 -6.10 -1.76
C LYS A 136 11.86 -5.56 -3.18
N ILE A 137 11.03 -4.62 -3.64
CA ILE A 137 11.21 -3.95 -4.94
C ILE A 137 12.50 -3.12 -4.94
N ILE A 138 12.73 -2.32 -3.89
CA ILE A 138 13.92 -1.46 -3.79
C ILE A 138 15.21 -2.30 -3.85
N GLN A 139 15.26 -3.45 -3.18
CA GLN A 139 16.44 -4.33 -3.25
C GLN A 139 16.60 -4.97 -4.62
N ASN A 140 15.53 -5.50 -5.22
CA ASN A 140 15.60 -6.13 -6.54
C ASN A 140 16.06 -5.16 -7.64
N LYS A 141 15.73 -3.85 -7.53
CA LYS A 141 16.17 -2.82 -8.49
C LYS A 141 17.54 -2.20 -8.18
N LYS A 142 18.26 -2.63 -7.14
CA LYS A 142 19.65 -2.23 -6.85
C LYS A 142 20.71 -3.22 -7.33
N ILE A 143 20.30 -4.33 -7.97
CA ILE A 143 21.17 -5.46 -8.35
C ILE A 143 21.44 -5.50 -9.88
N ASN A 144 20.80 -4.61 -10.65
CA ASN A 144 21.01 -4.43 -12.09
C ASN A 144 21.59 -3.04 -12.38
#